data_AF-A0A2I1G9A3-F1
#
_entry.id   AF-A0A2I1G9A3-F1
#
_cell.length_a   1.000
_cell.length_b   1.000
_cell.length_c   1.000
_cell.angle_alpha   90.00
_cell.angle_beta   90.00
_cell.angle_gamma   90.00
#
_symmetry.space_group_name_H-M   'P 1'
#
loop_
_entity.id
_entity.type
_entity.pdbx_description
1 polymer ?
#
loop_
_entity_poly.entity_id
_entity_poly.type
_entity_poly.pdbx_seq_one_letter_code
_entity_poly.pdbx_strand_id
1 'polypeptide(L)'
;MSRQDIQEILDILNKVIKTMYPDCMITPVGGYRRGKEFSGDLDVVVSHPQETVANNLLKDIVEILINKGHLKHKLFYGQPSAKNKKDVPSELISSHKNIMDNLDKCFCAFIQPSTQICRQVDLIIAPYSQYPTAVLGWTGSKQFERSIRNFAKKERKMTFASHGLFLNVVPRRRVCVTSEKDVFDILGIPWVEPEMRNC
;
A
#
# COMPACT_ATOMS: atom_id res chain seq x y z
N MET A 1 15.68 -7.50 9.49
CA MET A 1 15.02 -8.79 9.20
C MET A 1 15.62 -9.37 7.94
N SER A 2 16.07 -10.62 7.99
CA SER A 2 16.47 -11.37 6.80
C SER A 2 15.25 -11.66 5.91
N ARG A 3 15.48 -12.10 4.67
CA ARG A 3 14.38 -12.56 3.80
C ARG A 3 13.61 -13.74 4.40
N GLN A 4 14.28 -14.62 5.15
CA GLN A 4 13.64 -15.75 5.83
C GLN A 4 12.71 -15.29 6.97
N ASP A 5 13.15 -14.31 7.78
CA ASP A 5 12.30 -13.71 8.82
C ASP A 5 11.02 -13.12 8.23
N ILE A 6 11.16 -12.40 7.11
CA ILE A 6 10.04 -11.77 6.42
C ILE A 6 9.11 -12.83 5.84
N GLN A 7 9.64 -13.91 5.27
CA GLN A 7 8.83 -14.99 4.72
C GLN A 7 7.95 -15.65 5.78
N GLU A 8 8.49 -15.92 6.98
CA GLU A 8 7.70 -16.47 8.09
C GLU A 8 6.51 -15.56 8.44
N ILE A 9 6.75 -14.25 8.57
CA ILE A 9 5.70 -13.28 8.90
C ILE A 9 4.67 -13.23 7.75
N LEU A 10 5.11 -13.24 6.50
CA LEU A 10 4.23 -13.26 5.34
C LEU A 10 3.37 -14.52 5.28
N ASP A 11 3.91 -15.68 5.61
CA ASP A 11 3.16 -16.94 5.62
C ASP A 11 2.06 -16.91 6.69
N ILE A 12 2.37 -16.35 7.87
CA ILE A 12 1.39 -16.15 8.94
C ILE A 12 0.30 -15.16 8.49
N LEU A 13 0.69 -14.00 7.94
CA LEU A 13 -0.25 -12.99 7.45
C LEU A 13 -1.14 -13.58 6.35
N ASN A 14 -0.57 -14.29 5.37
CA ASN A 14 -1.33 -14.95 4.31
C ASN A 14 -2.32 -15.96 4.88
N LYS A 15 -1.88 -16.83 5.79
CA LYS A 15 -2.75 -17.82 6.41
C LYS A 15 -3.91 -17.17 7.16
N VAL A 16 -3.63 -16.20 8.02
CA VAL A 16 -4.64 -15.53 8.85
C VAL A 16 -5.63 -14.75 7.99
N ILE A 17 -5.13 -13.92 7.07
CA ILE A 17 -5.97 -13.06 6.22
C ILE A 17 -6.81 -13.91 5.27
N LYS A 18 -6.21 -14.89 4.58
CA LYS A 18 -6.96 -15.73 3.62
C LYS A 18 -7.95 -16.69 4.26
N THR A 19 -7.79 -17.00 5.55
CA THR A 19 -8.83 -17.75 6.31
C THR A 19 -10.10 -16.91 6.47
N MET A 20 -9.98 -15.59 6.61
CA MET A 20 -11.11 -14.68 6.77
C MET A 20 -11.64 -14.16 5.41
N TYR A 21 -10.73 -13.86 4.49
CA TYR A 21 -11.00 -13.29 3.18
C TYR A 21 -10.18 -14.03 2.10
N PRO A 22 -10.68 -15.15 1.56
CA PRO A 22 -9.94 -15.99 0.61
C PRO A 22 -9.43 -15.25 -0.62
N ASP A 23 -10.21 -14.27 -1.10
CA ASP A 23 -9.93 -13.48 -2.30
C ASP A 23 -9.04 -12.25 -2.04
N CYS A 24 -8.52 -12.09 -0.82
CA CYS A 24 -7.61 -10.99 -0.52
C CYS A 24 -6.29 -11.12 -1.29
N MET A 25 -5.90 -10.01 -1.89
CA MET A 25 -4.58 -9.81 -2.47
C MET A 25 -3.67 -9.25 -1.38
N ILE A 26 -2.51 -9.87 -1.20
CA ILE A 26 -1.53 -9.53 -0.16
C ILE A 26 -0.18 -9.43 -0.85
N THR A 27 0.40 -8.23 -0.87
CA THR A 27 1.66 -7.97 -1.59
C THR A 27 2.67 -7.35 -0.65
N PRO A 28 3.79 -8.04 -0.36
CA PRO A 28 4.91 -7.40 0.29
C PRO A 28 5.47 -6.32 -0.65
N VAL A 29 5.69 -5.13 -0.09
CA VAL A 29 6.24 -3.98 -0.81
C VAL A 29 7.53 -3.53 -0.14
N GLY A 30 7.89 -2.24 -0.22
CA GLY A 30 9.05 -1.71 0.47
C GLY A 30 10.39 -2.34 0.03
N GLY A 31 11.36 -2.35 0.95
CA GLY A 31 12.70 -2.85 0.69
C GLY A 31 12.75 -4.32 0.27
N TYR A 32 11.89 -5.16 0.85
CA TYR A 32 11.82 -6.58 0.57
C TYR A 32 11.48 -6.85 -0.91
N ARG A 33 10.48 -6.14 -1.43
CA ARG A 33 10.05 -6.25 -2.84
C ARG A 33 11.10 -5.77 -3.82
N ARG A 34 11.92 -4.80 -3.43
CA ARG A 34 13.06 -4.33 -4.24
C ARG A 34 14.30 -5.23 -4.14
N GLY A 35 14.16 -6.45 -3.62
CA GLY A 35 15.25 -7.43 -3.56
C GLY A 35 16.27 -7.19 -2.46
N LYS A 36 15.99 -6.38 -1.42
CA LYS A 36 16.93 -6.25 -0.30
C LYS A 36 17.07 -7.56 0.45
N GLU A 37 18.32 -7.91 0.78
CA GLU A 37 18.65 -9.05 1.66
C GLU A 37 18.17 -8.82 3.09
N PHE A 38 18.26 -7.57 3.56
CA PHE A 38 17.83 -7.17 4.89
C PHE A 38 16.92 -5.93 4.82
N SER A 39 15.78 -6.00 5.50
CA SER A 39 14.86 -4.87 5.67
C SER A 39 14.65 -4.55 7.16
N GLY A 40 14.43 -3.27 7.50
CA GLY A 40 14.19 -2.84 8.88
C GLY A 40 12.79 -3.21 9.37
N ASP A 41 11.84 -3.13 8.45
CA ASP A 41 10.40 -3.34 8.57
C ASP A 41 9.89 -4.24 7.43
N LEU A 42 8.62 -4.64 7.54
CA LEU A 42 7.87 -5.33 6.48
C LEU A 42 6.63 -4.51 6.15
N ASP A 43 6.61 -3.92 4.96
CA ASP A 43 5.43 -3.25 4.41
C ASP A 43 4.58 -4.23 3.60
N VAL A 44 3.27 -4.25 3.82
CA VAL A 44 2.33 -5.11 3.09
C VAL A 44 1.11 -4.30 2.64
N VAL A 45 0.90 -4.25 1.33
CA VAL A 45 -0.35 -3.75 0.75
C VAL A 45 -1.34 -4.89 0.65
N VAL A 46 -2.52 -4.70 1.23
CA VAL A 46 -3.63 -5.65 1.21
C VAL A 46 -4.83 -5.00 0.51
N SER A 47 -5.52 -5.77 -0.31
CA SER A 47 -6.74 -5.33 -0.99
C SER A 47 -7.70 -6.51 -1.17
N HIS A 48 -8.95 -6.19 -1.49
CA HIS A 48 -10.00 -7.17 -1.75
C HIS A 48 -10.81 -6.72 -2.99
N PRO A 49 -11.13 -7.63 -3.94
CA PRO A 49 -11.86 -7.27 -5.16
C PRO A 49 -13.23 -6.62 -4.90
N GLN A 50 -13.90 -7.01 -3.83
CA GLN A 50 -15.16 -6.40 -3.41
C GLN A 50 -14.91 -5.19 -2.49
N GLU A 51 -15.27 -3.99 -2.94
CA GLU A 51 -15.01 -2.74 -2.21
C GLU A 51 -15.72 -2.66 -0.85
N THR A 52 -16.89 -3.29 -0.70
CA THR A 52 -17.65 -3.32 0.57
C THR A 52 -16.86 -3.99 1.68
N VAL A 53 -16.11 -5.05 1.36
CA VAL A 53 -15.25 -5.80 2.29
C VAL A 53 -14.04 -4.97 2.70
N ALA A 54 -13.44 -4.24 1.77
CA ALA A 54 -12.24 -3.43 2.01
C ALA A 54 -12.42 -2.38 3.13
N ASN A 55 -13.66 -1.96 3.43
CA ASN A 55 -13.96 -0.95 4.44
C ASN A 55 -13.64 -1.36 5.89
N ASN A 56 -13.80 -2.64 6.22
CA ASN A 56 -13.54 -3.15 7.57
C ASN A 56 -12.26 -3.98 7.64
N LEU A 57 -11.64 -4.26 6.49
CA LEU A 57 -10.52 -5.17 6.35
C LEU A 57 -9.35 -4.85 7.30
N LEU A 58 -8.96 -3.58 7.48
CA LEU A 58 -7.88 -3.24 8.41
C LEU A 58 -8.23 -3.63 9.85
N LYS A 59 -9.44 -3.26 10.29
CA LYS A 59 -9.92 -3.51 11.64
C LYS A 59 -9.95 -5.01 11.91
N ASP A 60 -10.57 -5.76 10.99
CA ASP A 60 -10.75 -7.20 11.10
C ASP A 60 -9.40 -7.94 11.15
N ILE A 61 -8.44 -7.55 10.29
CA ILE A 61 -7.07 -8.11 10.28
C ILE A 61 -6.33 -7.79 11.59
N VAL A 62 -6.40 -6.54 12.06
CA VAL A 62 -5.70 -6.13 13.29
C VAL A 62 -6.27 -6.85 14.51
N GLU A 63 -7.60 -6.98 14.61
CA GLU A 63 -8.26 -7.69 15.70
C GLU A 63 -7.89 -9.18 15.73
N ILE A 64 -7.91 -9.87 14.57
CA ILE A 64 -7.55 -11.29 14.54
C ILE A 64 -6.06 -11.51 14.89
N LEU A 65 -5.16 -10.60 14.47
CA LEU A 65 -3.73 -10.71 14.80
C LEU A 65 -3.47 -10.48 16.28
N ILE A 66 -4.22 -9.59 16.94
CA ILE A 66 -4.17 -9.41 18.40
C ILE A 66 -4.68 -10.68 19.10
N ASN A 67 -5.85 -11.18 18.68
CA ASN A 67 -6.48 -12.36 19.29
C ASN A 67 -5.62 -13.61 19.16
N LYS A 68 -4.87 -13.76 18.05
CA LYS A 68 -3.89 -14.83 17.85
C LYS A 68 -2.55 -14.59 18.55
N GLY A 69 -2.38 -13.44 19.21
CA GLY A 69 -1.17 -13.08 19.95
C GLY A 69 0.00 -12.62 19.07
N HIS A 70 -0.21 -12.42 17.76
CA HIS A 70 0.81 -11.99 16.81
C HIS A 70 1.08 -10.48 16.83
N LEU A 71 0.07 -9.65 17.13
CA LEU A 71 0.23 -8.20 17.20
C LEU A 71 0.27 -7.75 18.67
N LYS A 72 1.40 -7.20 19.11
CA LYS A 72 1.62 -6.74 20.50
C LYS A 72 1.23 -5.28 20.71
N HIS A 73 1.64 -4.40 19.79
CA HIS A 73 1.37 -2.97 19.88
C HIS A 73 0.97 -2.38 18.53
N LYS A 74 0.03 -1.44 18.55
CA LYS A 74 -0.26 -0.56 17.41
C LYS A 74 0.61 0.68 17.57
N LEU A 75 1.62 0.84 16.72
CA LEU A 75 2.49 2.02 16.68
C LEU A 75 1.77 3.19 16.01
N PHE A 76 0.94 2.88 15.02
CA PHE A 76 0.04 3.81 14.37
C PHE A 76 -1.23 3.05 13.93
N TYR A 77 -2.38 3.72 14.00
CA TYR A 77 -3.63 3.21 13.45
C TYR A 77 -4.39 4.37 12.84
N GLY A 78 -4.48 4.40 11.51
CA GLY A 78 -5.14 5.44 10.76
C GLY A 78 -6.17 4.82 9.83
N GLN A 79 -7.44 5.08 10.10
CA GLN A 79 -8.51 4.92 9.13
C GLN A 79 -9.11 6.30 8.90
N PRO A 80 -8.72 7.01 7.81
CA PRO A 80 -9.24 8.34 7.49
C PRO A 80 -10.78 8.42 7.38
N SER A 81 -11.45 7.27 7.50
CA SER A 81 -12.83 7.07 7.87
C SER A 81 -13.81 7.21 6.71
N ALA A 82 -14.68 6.20 6.65
CA ALA A 82 -15.82 6.01 5.78
C ALA A 82 -16.89 7.14 5.78
N LYS A 83 -16.61 8.31 6.37
CA LYS A 83 -17.55 9.46 6.40
C LYS A 83 -17.58 10.30 5.13
N ASN A 84 -16.57 10.19 4.25
CA ASN A 84 -16.55 10.82 2.93
C ASN A 84 -16.84 9.84 1.77
N LYS A 85 -17.31 8.62 2.06
CA LYS A 85 -17.64 7.62 1.03
C LYS A 85 -19.04 7.79 0.42
N LYS A 86 -19.86 8.70 0.97
CA LYS A 86 -21.08 9.18 0.31
C LYS A 86 -20.76 10.55 -0.33
N ASP A 87 -20.96 10.63 -1.64
CA ASP A 87 -21.20 11.87 -2.38
C ASP A 87 -20.03 12.84 -2.63
N VAL A 88 -18.85 12.34 -2.98
CA VAL A 88 -17.92 13.16 -3.78
C VAL A 88 -17.47 12.35 -4.98
N PRO A 89 -17.93 12.68 -6.22
CA PRO A 89 -17.29 12.18 -7.43
C PRO A 89 -15.79 12.39 -7.29
N SER A 90 -14.99 11.43 -7.75
CA SER A 90 -13.51 11.49 -7.73
C SER A 90 -12.90 12.73 -8.43
N GLU A 91 -13.74 13.65 -8.89
CA GLU A 91 -13.50 14.87 -9.62
C GLU A 91 -13.20 16.10 -8.75
N LEU A 92 -13.51 16.05 -7.44
CA LEU A 92 -13.40 17.19 -6.52
C LEU A 92 -12.48 16.88 -5.33
N ILE A 93 -11.24 16.47 -5.59
CA ILE A 93 -10.22 16.40 -4.53
C ILE A 93 -9.59 17.78 -4.36
N SER A 94 -10.04 18.49 -3.32
CA SER A 94 -9.45 19.74 -2.84
C SER A 94 -7.94 19.55 -2.58
N SER A 95 -7.14 20.39 -3.24
CA SER A 95 -5.73 20.59 -2.94
C SER A 95 -5.57 21.12 -1.50
N HIS A 96 -4.40 20.95 -0.90
CA HIS A 96 -3.96 21.56 0.38
C HIS A 96 -3.95 20.72 1.67
N LYS A 97 -3.70 19.40 1.62
CA LYS A 97 -3.00 18.73 2.73
C LYS A 97 -1.95 17.74 2.23
N ASN A 98 -0.73 17.85 2.75
CA ASN A 98 0.38 16.89 2.60
C ASN A 98 0.06 15.59 3.34
N ILE A 99 -0.97 14.87 2.91
CA ILE A 99 -1.26 13.52 3.40
C ILE A 99 -0.54 12.57 2.43
N MET A 100 0.55 11.95 2.89
CA MET A 100 1.42 11.08 2.06
C MET A 100 0.63 10.01 1.29
N ASP A 101 -0.48 9.54 1.86
CA ASP A 101 -1.61 8.93 1.20
C ASP A 101 -2.77 8.72 2.20
N ASN A 102 -4.00 8.74 1.69
CA ASN A 102 -5.23 8.65 2.49
C ASN A 102 -5.74 7.20 2.60
N LEU A 103 -4.81 6.24 2.61
CA LEU A 103 -5.11 4.82 2.76
C LEU A 103 -5.31 4.46 4.23
N ASP A 104 -6.07 3.41 4.48
CA ASP A 104 -6.23 2.82 5.80
C ASP A 104 -4.93 2.07 6.15
N LYS A 105 -4.34 2.32 7.32
CA LYS A 105 -3.04 1.74 7.68
C LYS A 105 -2.91 1.47 9.17
N CYS A 106 -2.18 0.41 9.50
CA CYS A 106 -1.71 0.14 10.84
C CYS A 106 -0.23 -0.23 10.80
N PHE A 107 0.59 0.53 11.53
CA PHE A 107 1.98 0.16 11.79
C PHE A 107 2.00 -0.55 13.13
N CYS A 108 2.54 -1.76 13.17
CA CYS A 108 2.43 -2.59 14.37
C CYS A 108 3.73 -3.31 14.73
N ALA A 109 3.86 -3.60 16.02
CA ALA A 109 4.89 -4.49 16.55
C ALA A 109 4.34 -5.93 16.53
N PHE A 110 4.79 -6.69 15.53
CA PHE A 110 4.46 -8.09 15.32
C PHE A 110 5.46 -8.99 16.07
N ILE A 111 4.99 -9.91 16.92
CA ILE A 111 5.86 -10.89 17.56
C ILE A 111 6.12 -12.05 16.60
N GLN A 112 7.35 -12.20 16.14
CA GLN A 112 7.75 -13.31 15.27
C GLN A 112 7.81 -14.61 16.10
N PRO A 113 7.02 -15.65 15.80
CA PRO A 113 6.95 -16.84 16.64
C PRO A 113 8.27 -17.60 16.79
N SER A 114 9.06 -17.74 15.72
CA SER A 114 10.31 -18.50 15.77
C SER A 114 11.38 -17.87 16.66
N THR A 115 11.45 -16.53 16.69
CA THR A 115 12.53 -15.79 17.39
C THR A 115 12.05 -15.09 18.65
N GLN A 116 10.74 -14.94 18.85
CA GLN A 116 10.14 -14.11 19.89
C GLN A 116 10.60 -12.64 19.87
N ILE A 117 11.08 -12.17 18.71
CA ILE A 117 11.47 -10.78 18.50
C ILE A 117 10.26 -9.99 17.98
N CYS A 118 10.01 -8.81 18.56
CA CYS A 118 9.07 -7.85 18.01
C CYS A 118 9.66 -7.20 16.74
N ARG A 119 8.97 -7.35 15.62
CA ARG A 119 9.29 -6.80 14.31
C ARG A 119 8.27 -5.75 13.92
N GLN A 120 8.70 -4.68 13.25
CA GLN A 120 7.75 -3.73 12.69
C GLN A 120 7.12 -4.30 11.42
N VAL A 121 5.80 -4.31 11.37
CA VAL A 121 4.99 -4.70 10.21
C VAL A 121 3.96 -3.61 9.93
N ASP A 122 4.00 -3.09 8.72
CA ASP A 122 3.13 -2.01 8.27
C ASP A 122 2.07 -2.60 7.32
N LEU A 123 0.81 -2.54 7.75
CA LEU A 123 -0.34 -3.01 7.00
C LEU A 123 -1.01 -1.81 6.32
N ILE A 124 -1.13 -1.86 4.99
CA ILE A 124 -1.73 -0.80 4.18
C ILE A 124 -2.91 -1.39 3.41
N ILE A 125 -4.12 -0.89 3.67
CA ILE A 125 -5.33 -1.31 2.95
C ILE A 125 -5.61 -0.35 1.80
N ALA A 126 -5.59 -0.88 0.59
CA ALA A 126 -5.96 -0.16 -0.62
C ALA A 126 -7.32 -0.64 -1.14
N PRO A 127 -8.26 0.27 -1.48
CA PRO A 127 -9.40 -0.08 -2.33
C PRO A 127 -8.90 -0.74 -3.62
N TYR A 128 -9.67 -1.70 -4.16
CA TYR A 128 -9.25 -2.46 -5.34
C TYR A 128 -8.84 -1.57 -6.51
N SER A 129 -9.61 -0.50 -6.75
CA SER A 129 -9.35 0.52 -7.78
C SER A 129 -8.06 1.33 -7.60
N GLN A 130 -7.43 1.28 -6.41
CA GLN A 130 -6.19 2.00 -6.08
C GLN A 130 -5.02 1.06 -5.84
N TYR A 131 -5.26 -0.25 -5.82
CA TYR A 131 -4.28 -1.25 -5.45
C TYR A 131 -3.00 -1.19 -6.29
N PRO A 132 -3.04 -1.07 -7.64
CA PRO A 132 -1.80 -0.98 -8.43
C PRO A 132 -0.96 0.27 -8.09
N THR A 133 -1.61 1.41 -7.90
CA THR A 133 -0.90 2.65 -7.51
C THR A 133 -0.38 2.61 -6.08
N ALA A 134 -1.07 1.89 -5.19
CA ALA A 134 -0.62 1.69 -3.82
C ALA A 134 0.61 0.77 -3.79
N VAL A 135 0.58 -0.34 -4.54
CA VAL A 135 1.73 -1.23 -4.69
C VAL A 135 2.93 -0.47 -5.23
N LEU A 136 2.77 0.32 -6.31
CA LEU A 136 3.85 1.15 -6.85
C LEU A 136 4.37 2.13 -5.81
N GLY A 137 3.47 2.91 -5.20
CA GLY A 137 3.77 3.97 -4.24
C GLY A 137 4.50 3.49 -2.98
N TRP A 138 4.15 2.30 -2.49
CA TRP A 138 4.76 1.68 -1.31
C TRP A 138 5.92 0.74 -1.65
N THR A 139 6.16 0.42 -2.93
CA THR A 139 7.36 -0.31 -3.34
C THR A 139 8.61 0.55 -3.21
N GLY A 140 8.52 1.86 -3.48
CA GLY A 140 9.67 2.75 -3.41
C GLY A 140 10.72 2.50 -4.50
N SER A 141 11.98 2.93 -4.33
CA SER A 141 12.53 3.66 -3.17
C SER A 141 11.90 5.04 -2.97
N LYS A 142 12.20 5.70 -1.84
CA LYS A 142 11.78 7.08 -1.59
C LYS A 142 12.22 8.02 -2.72
N GLN A 143 13.42 7.84 -3.25
CA GLN A 143 13.93 8.68 -4.34
C GLN A 143 13.24 8.35 -5.66
N PHE A 144 12.98 7.08 -5.95
CA PHE A 144 12.20 6.65 -7.12
C PHE A 144 10.81 7.30 -7.11
N GLU A 145 10.11 7.22 -5.97
CA GLU A 145 8.80 7.82 -5.77
C GLU A 145 8.81 9.34 -5.96
N ARG A 146 9.83 10.04 -5.46
CA ARG A 146 9.98 11.48 -5.68
C ARG A 146 10.17 11.79 -7.17
N SER A 147 11.00 11.01 -7.86
CA SER A 147 11.30 11.23 -9.28
C SER A 147 10.07 10.99 -10.15
N ILE A 148 9.34 9.88 -9.98
CA ILE A 148 8.15 9.60 -10.79
C ILE A 148 7.03 10.62 -10.54
N ARG A 149 6.83 11.06 -9.29
CA ARG A 149 5.86 12.11 -8.95
C ARG A 149 6.24 13.46 -9.56
N ASN A 150 7.52 13.82 -9.51
CA ASN A 150 8.02 15.03 -10.14
C ASN A 150 7.87 14.99 -11.65
N PHE A 151 8.21 13.86 -12.29
CA PHE A 151 8.08 13.66 -13.73
C PHE A 151 6.61 13.75 -14.17
N ALA A 152 5.71 13.04 -13.48
CA ALA A 152 4.27 13.10 -13.76
C ALA A 152 3.75 14.55 -13.72
N LYS A 153 4.17 15.32 -12.71
CA LYS A 153 3.77 16.72 -12.52
C LYS A 153 4.33 17.64 -13.60
N LYS A 154 5.64 17.59 -13.84
CA LYS A 154 6.35 18.54 -14.70
C LYS A 154 6.19 18.22 -16.18
N GLU A 155 6.33 16.95 -16.54
CA GLU A 155 6.41 16.51 -17.94
C GLU A 155 5.07 16.03 -18.50
N ARG A 156 4.16 15.53 -17.64
CA ARG A 156 2.90 14.90 -18.09
C ARG A 156 1.63 15.64 -17.69
N LYS A 157 1.73 16.77 -16.99
CA LYS A 157 0.56 17.48 -16.41
C LYS A 157 -0.37 16.53 -15.65
N MET A 158 0.21 15.55 -14.96
CA MET A 158 -0.47 14.56 -14.15
C MET A 158 -0.04 14.66 -12.69
N THR A 159 -0.78 14.01 -11.80
CA THR A 159 -0.35 13.79 -10.42
C THR A 159 -0.38 12.31 -10.14
N PHE A 160 0.78 11.73 -9.83
CA PHE A 160 0.86 10.38 -9.29
C PHE A 160 0.82 10.41 -7.76
N ALA A 161 0.02 9.52 -7.16
CA ALA A 161 -0.01 9.26 -5.73
C ALA A 161 -0.36 7.79 -5.44
N SER A 162 -0.12 7.33 -4.22
CA SER A 162 -0.41 5.94 -3.82
C SER A 162 -1.91 5.58 -3.93
N HIS A 163 -2.79 6.59 -3.97
CA HIS A 163 -4.24 6.43 -4.11
C HIS A 163 -4.75 6.71 -5.54
N GLY A 164 -3.86 6.84 -6.53
CA GLY A 164 -4.25 6.96 -7.92
C GLY A 164 -3.34 7.84 -8.77
N LEU A 165 -3.56 7.75 -10.09
CA LEU A 165 -3.02 8.66 -11.09
C LEU A 165 -4.11 9.62 -11.56
N PHE A 166 -3.79 10.91 -11.68
CA PHE A 166 -4.77 11.94 -12.00
C PHE A 166 -4.28 12.85 -13.12
N LEU A 167 -5.18 13.19 -14.04
CA LEU A 167 -5.00 14.28 -14.99
C LEU A 167 -5.21 15.61 -14.29
N ASN A 168 -4.27 16.56 -14.42
CA ASN A 168 -4.41 17.91 -13.87
C ASN A 168 -5.20 18.81 -14.84
N VAL A 169 -6.38 18.35 -15.22
CA VAL A 169 -7.38 19.12 -15.97
C VAL A 169 -8.46 19.61 -15.01
N VAL A 170 -9.37 20.47 -15.48
CA VAL A 170 -10.51 20.95 -14.70
C VAL A 170 -11.79 20.43 -15.38
N PRO A 171 -12.62 19.62 -14.69
CA PRO A 171 -12.40 19.06 -13.35
C PRO A 171 -11.28 18.01 -13.33
N ARG A 172 -10.63 17.80 -12.17
CA ARG A 172 -9.52 16.84 -12.02
C ARG A 172 -10.05 15.44 -12.29
N ARG A 173 -9.40 14.64 -13.13
CA ARG A 173 -9.90 13.31 -13.49
C ARG A 173 -8.94 12.20 -13.06
N ARG A 174 -9.43 11.16 -12.39
CA ARG A 174 -8.66 9.95 -12.11
C ARG A 174 -8.53 9.10 -13.38
N VAL A 175 -7.34 8.56 -13.62
CA VAL A 175 -7.04 7.66 -14.73
C VAL A 175 -7.23 6.21 -14.25
N CYS A 176 -7.81 5.36 -15.10
CA CYS A 176 -7.93 3.93 -14.81
C CYS A 176 -6.53 3.29 -14.88
N VAL A 177 -6.17 2.57 -13.82
CA VAL A 177 -4.89 1.86 -13.68
C VAL A 177 -5.21 0.48 -13.12
N THR A 178 -4.86 -0.57 -13.87
CA THR A 178 -5.10 -1.98 -13.54
C THR A 178 -3.83 -2.72 -13.17
N SER A 179 -2.66 -2.19 -13.57
CA SER A 179 -1.35 -2.71 -13.24
C SER A 179 -0.37 -1.57 -12.92
N GLU A 180 0.75 -1.88 -12.25
CA GLU A 180 1.83 -0.88 -12.11
C GLU A 180 2.32 -0.43 -13.49
N LYS A 181 2.42 -1.36 -14.45
CA LYS A 181 2.91 -1.08 -15.81
C LYS A 181 2.04 -0.06 -16.55
N ASP A 182 0.73 -0.05 -16.29
CA ASP A 182 -0.17 0.97 -16.85
C ASP A 182 0.29 2.37 -16.44
N VAL A 183 0.78 2.58 -15.20
CA VAL A 183 1.29 3.88 -14.76
C VAL A 183 2.48 4.31 -15.62
N PHE A 184 3.41 3.40 -15.91
CA PHE A 184 4.58 3.68 -16.75
C PHE A 184 4.17 3.96 -18.20
N ASP A 185 3.28 3.14 -18.76
CA ASP A 185 2.76 3.29 -20.12
C ASP A 185 2.01 4.64 -20.28
N ILE A 186 1.15 5.00 -19.32
CA ILE A 186 0.43 6.29 -19.29
C ILE A 186 1.38 7.48 -19.15
N LEU A 187 2.42 7.34 -18.32
CA LEU A 187 3.46 8.36 -18.17
C LEU A 187 4.46 8.34 -19.34
N GLY A 188 4.35 7.42 -20.29
CA GLY A 188 5.27 7.29 -21.42
C GLY A 188 6.73 7.18 -20.99
N ILE A 189 7.01 6.38 -19.96
CA ILE A 189 8.36 6.07 -19.49
C ILE A 189 8.57 4.54 -19.52
N PRO A 190 9.80 4.05 -19.73
CA PRO A 190 10.07 2.62 -19.72
C PRO A 190 9.74 1.99 -18.37
N TRP A 191 9.18 0.76 -18.41
CA TRP A 191 8.98 -0.04 -17.20
C TRP A 191 10.30 -0.28 -16.45
N VAL A 192 10.25 -0.15 -15.13
CA VAL A 192 11.38 -0.43 -14.24
C VAL A 192 10.95 -1.49 -13.24
N GLU A 193 11.61 -2.65 -13.29
CA GLU A 193 11.39 -3.74 -12.33
C GLU A 193 11.62 -3.28 -10.89
N PRO A 194 10.86 -3.78 -9.89
CA PRO A 194 11.01 -3.38 -8.49
C PRO A 194 12.46 -3.39 -7.97
N GLU A 195 13.24 -4.40 -8.34
CA GLU A 195 14.65 -4.60 -7.96
C GLU A 195 15.56 -3.48 -8.51
N MET A 196 15.15 -2.85 -9.61
CA MET A 196 15.86 -1.74 -10.25
C MET A 196 15.44 -0.36 -9.71
N ARG A 197 14.54 -0.30 -8.72
CA ARG A 197 14.06 0.95 -8.09
C ARG A 197 14.87 1.33 -6.83
N ASN A 198 16.10 0.83 -6.69
CA ASN A 198 16.98 1.08 -5.54
C ASN A 198 17.87 2.32 -5.74
N CYS A 199 17.25 3.48 -5.97
CA CYS A 199 17.93 4.78 -6.08
C CYS A 199 17.80 5.66 -4.83
#